data_AF-A0A7J8QR13-F1
#
_entry.id   AF-A0A7J8QR13-F1
#
_cell.length_a   1.000
_cell.length_b   1.000
_cell.length_c   1.000
_cell.angle_alpha   90.00
_cell.angle_beta   90.00
_cell.angle_gamma   90.00
#
_symmetry.space_group_name_H-M   'P 1'
#
loop_
_entity.id
_entity.type
_entity.pdbx_description
1 polymer ?
#
loop_
_entity_poly.entity_id
_entity_poly.type
_entity_poly.pdbx_seq_one_letter_code
_entity_poly.pdbx_strand_id
1 'polypeptide(L)'
;MASQVSQILASPHTSIPCNMENRPKADFHPGIWGDIFLNCPNEDIDTATQLRYEELKEEVRRMLVAPMGDSSNQKLPLIDAVQRLGVYYHFEEEIEDALEATYHDNNDVDNDLYTTSLRFRLLREHGFTVSCEVFDKFKDEEGNFMSSITTDVKGLLELYEASYMRVHGEDILDEAISFTTTHLTLAAPTLEYPLSEQVAHALKQSIRRGLPRVEARRYISIYQDIESHNKALLEFAKIDFNLLQLLHRKELSEICRWWKDLDFTKKLPFARDRVVEGYFWIMGVYFEPQYSLGRKMMTKVIAMASIVDDTYDSYATY
;
A
#
# COMPACT_ATOMS: atom_id res chain seq x y z
N MET A 1 84.46 26.01 -3.96
CA MET A 1 83.00 26.16 -3.78
C MET A 1 82.47 27.10 -4.84
N ALA A 2 82.06 26.55 -5.97
CA ALA A 2 81.29 27.21 -7.02
C ALA A 2 80.70 26.07 -7.87
N SER A 3 79.38 25.91 -7.86
CA SER A 3 78.68 24.94 -8.72
C SER A 3 77.46 25.62 -9.31
N GLN A 4 77.31 25.39 -10.61
CA GLN A 4 76.42 26.06 -11.55
C GLN A 4 74.94 25.80 -11.28
N VAL A 5 74.14 26.81 -11.62
CA VAL A 5 72.68 26.80 -11.72
C VAL A 5 72.28 26.00 -12.97
N SER A 6 71.38 25.03 -12.81
CA SER A 6 70.69 24.37 -13.92
C SER A 6 69.18 24.44 -13.68
N GLN A 7 68.49 25.18 -14.56
CA GLN A 7 67.03 25.25 -14.63
C GLN A 7 66.50 23.98 -15.28
N ILE A 8 65.63 23.25 -14.58
CA ILE A 8 64.86 22.14 -15.15
C ILE A 8 63.47 22.66 -15.49
N LEU A 9 63.15 22.62 -16.79
CA LEU A 9 61.85 22.95 -17.35
C LEU A 9 60.75 22.06 -16.77
N ALA A 10 59.62 22.68 -16.40
CA ALA A 10 58.38 21.98 -16.12
C ALA A 10 57.78 21.38 -17.40
N SER A 11 57.46 20.09 -17.37
CA SER A 11 56.67 19.42 -18.41
C SER A 11 55.23 19.97 -18.41
N PRO A 12 54.65 20.29 -19.57
CA PRO A 12 53.23 20.57 -19.65
C PRO A 12 52.48 19.23 -19.57
N HIS A 13 51.78 18.99 -18.46
CA HIS A 13 50.68 18.04 -18.46
C HIS A 13 49.58 18.61 -19.36
N THR A 14 49.52 18.10 -20.59
CA THR A 14 48.44 18.36 -21.53
C THR A 14 47.13 17.87 -20.89
N SER A 15 46.33 18.79 -20.36
CA SER A 15 44.94 18.51 -20.01
C SER A 15 44.18 18.23 -21.31
N ILE A 16 43.85 16.96 -21.54
CA ILE A 16 42.82 16.61 -22.53
C ILE A 16 41.55 17.33 -22.08
N PRO A 17 40.95 18.23 -22.89
CA PRO A 17 39.64 18.77 -22.58
C PRO A 17 38.66 17.60 -22.70
N CYS A 18 38.23 17.05 -21.57
CA CYS A 18 37.07 16.16 -21.56
C CYS A 18 35.90 17.05 -21.98
N ASN A 19 35.40 16.80 -23.19
CA ASN A 19 34.36 17.58 -23.83
C ASN A 19 33.02 17.36 -23.09
N MET A 20 32.88 17.93 -21.89
CA MET A 20 31.66 17.85 -21.06
C MET A 20 30.48 18.58 -21.71
N GLU A 21 30.72 19.37 -22.75
CA GLU A 21 29.71 20.19 -23.44
C GLU A 21 28.78 19.39 -24.37
N ASN A 22 29.16 18.17 -24.78
CA ASN A 22 28.38 17.37 -25.74
C ASN A 22 27.66 16.15 -25.15
N ARG A 23 27.56 16.05 -23.82
CA ARG A 23 26.80 14.95 -23.19
C ARG A 23 25.31 15.24 -23.28
N PRO A 24 24.47 14.26 -23.67
CA PRO A 24 23.03 14.40 -23.50
C PRO A 24 22.73 14.67 -22.03
N LYS A 25 21.69 15.45 -21.75
CA LYS A 25 21.18 15.70 -20.39
C LYS A 25 19.67 15.77 -20.47
N ALA A 26 19.00 14.93 -19.69
CA ALA A 26 17.56 15.07 -19.49
C ALA A 26 17.27 16.26 -18.56
N ASP A 27 16.16 16.96 -18.80
CA ASP A 27 15.72 18.08 -17.98
C ASP A 27 14.85 17.58 -16.81
N PHE A 28 15.53 17.07 -15.77
CA PHE A 28 14.84 16.57 -14.57
C PHE A 28 14.56 17.71 -13.59
N HIS A 29 13.31 17.82 -13.14
CA HIS A 29 12.96 18.75 -12.08
C HIS A 29 13.67 18.42 -10.75
N PRO A 30 14.03 19.43 -9.94
CA PRO A 30 14.62 19.21 -8.61
C PRO A 30 13.65 18.49 -7.67
N GLY A 31 14.19 17.86 -6.62
CA GLY A 31 13.37 17.25 -5.57
C GLY A 31 12.50 18.30 -4.85
N ILE A 32 11.22 17.99 -4.65
CA ILE A 32 10.25 18.92 -4.06
C ILE A 32 10.33 19.01 -2.52
N TRP A 33 11.05 18.07 -1.89
CA TRP A 33 11.06 17.89 -0.43
C TRP A 33 12.11 18.73 0.29
N GLY A 34 13.13 19.21 -0.43
CA GLY A 34 14.27 19.89 0.17
C GLY A 34 14.83 19.15 1.39
N ASP A 35 15.00 19.86 2.49
CA ASP A 35 15.57 19.35 3.73
C ASP A 35 14.52 18.89 4.76
N ILE A 36 13.22 18.83 4.40
CA ILE A 36 12.10 18.57 5.33
C ILE A 36 12.31 17.30 6.16
N PHE A 37 12.84 16.24 5.54
CA PHE A 37 13.01 14.94 6.19
C PHE A 37 14.39 14.73 6.82
N LEU A 38 15.31 15.71 6.80
CA LEU A 38 16.63 15.52 7.40
C LEU A 38 16.57 15.32 8.91
N ASN A 39 15.62 15.99 9.56
CA ASN A 39 15.43 15.91 11.00
C ASN A 39 14.12 15.18 11.29
N CYS A 40 14.18 14.13 12.12
CA CYS A 40 12.99 13.54 12.71
C CYS A 40 12.80 14.10 14.12
N PRO A 41 11.58 14.51 14.53
CA PRO A 41 11.29 14.80 15.92
C PRO A 41 11.65 13.60 16.81
N ASN A 42 12.34 13.86 17.92
CA ASN A 42 12.54 12.88 18.98
C ASN A 42 11.28 12.89 19.86
N GLU A 43 10.18 12.40 19.31
CA GLU A 43 8.96 12.18 20.09
C GLU A 43 8.93 10.71 20.46
N ASP A 44 9.27 10.43 21.72
CA ASP A 44 8.95 9.14 22.31
C ASP A 44 7.47 9.14 22.67
N ILE A 45 6.81 8.02 22.44
CA ILE A 45 5.41 7.82 22.79
C ILE A 45 5.33 7.83 24.31
N ASP A 46 4.36 8.56 24.86
CA ASP A 46 4.18 8.56 26.31
C ASP A 46 3.71 7.19 26.80
N THR A 47 4.04 6.88 28.06
CA THR A 47 3.75 5.57 28.65
C THR A 47 2.25 5.25 28.67
N ALA A 48 1.36 6.25 28.77
CA ALA A 48 -0.07 6.02 28.78
C ALA A 48 -0.58 5.62 27.39
N THR A 49 -0.10 6.26 26.32
CA THR A 49 -0.42 5.86 24.94
C THR A 49 0.09 4.45 24.64
N GLN A 50 1.30 4.08 25.09
CA GLN A 50 1.81 2.72 24.90
C GLN A 50 0.95 1.67 25.63
N LEU A 51 0.55 1.94 26.88
CA LEU A 51 -0.32 1.04 27.63
C LEU A 51 -1.67 0.87 26.93
N ARG A 52 -2.27 1.99 26.49
CA ARG A 52 -3.55 1.99 25.76
C ARG A 52 -3.46 1.21 24.45
N TYR A 53 -2.35 1.33 23.74
CA TYR A 53 -2.08 0.58 22.51
C TYR A 53 -2.09 -0.94 22.74
N GLU A 54 -1.39 -1.43 23.78
CA GLU A 54 -1.38 -2.86 24.10
C GLU A 54 -2.75 -3.36 24.56
N GLU A 55 -3.48 -2.59 25.38
CA GLU A 55 -4.85 -2.92 25.79
C GLU A 55 -5.78 -3.09 24.59
N LEU A 56 -5.74 -2.15 23.65
CA LEU A 56 -6.55 -2.18 22.43
C LEU A 56 -6.16 -3.34 21.52
N LYS A 57 -4.86 -3.65 21.41
CA LYS A 57 -4.37 -4.81 20.65
C LYS A 57 -4.97 -6.12 21.19
N GLU A 58 -4.93 -6.33 22.51
CA GLU A 58 -5.54 -7.50 23.14
C GLU A 58 -7.07 -7.53 23.03
N GLU A 59 -7.73 -6.36 23.05
CA GLU A 59 -9.16 -6.27 22.81
C GLU A 59 -9.54 -6.70 21.39
N VAL A 60 -8.85 -6.20 20.37
CA VAL A 60 -9.06 -6.60 18.97
C VAL A 60 -8.78 -8.08 18.77
N ARG A 61 -7.70 -8.62 19.36
CA ARG A 61 -7.41 -10.05 19.32
C ARG A 61 -8.57 -10.88 19.87
N ARG A 62 -9.10 -10.53 21.05
CA ARG A 62 -10.24 -11.24 21.65
C ARG A 62 -11.49 -11.21 20.76
N MET A 63 -11.72 -10.12 20.04
CA MET A 63 -12.83 -10.03 19.09
C MET A 63 -12.64 -10.97 17.89
N LEU A 64 -11.41 -11.16 17.42
CA LEU A 64 -11.09 -12.09 16.32
C LEU A 64 -11.19 -13.57 16.74
N VAL A 65 -10.84 -13.89 17.98
CA VAL A 65 -10.84 -15.28 18.50
C VAL A 65 -12.21 -15.71 19.08
N ALA A 66 -13.14 -14.77 19.25
CA ALA A 66 -14.46 -15.07 19.81
C ALA A 66 -15.18 -16.21 19.04
N PRO A 67 -15.86 -17.16 19.74
CA PRO A 67 -16.54 -18.28 19.10
C PRO A 67 -17.60 -17.82 18.10
N MET A 68 -17.74 -18.56 16.99
CA MET A 68 -18.71 -18.26 15.93
C MET A 68 -20.20 -18.40 16.33
N GLY A 69 -20.49 -18.82 17.57
CA GLY A 69 -21.85 -19.05 18.05
C GLY A 69 -22.63 -17.75 18.16
N ASP A 70 -23.56 -17.55 17.22
CA ASP A 70 -24.60 -16.50 17.09
C ASP A 70 -24.34 -15.37 16.06
N SER A 71 -23.15 -15.26 15.46
CA SER A 71 -22.88 -14.17 14.48
C SER A 71 -21.75 -14.44 13.47
N SER A 72 -21.74 -15.61 12.80
CA SER A 72 -20.79 -15.91 11.69
C SER A 72 -20.66 -14.76 10.68
N ASN A 73 -21.79 -14.07 10.39
CA ASN A 73 -21.86 -12.94 9.47
C ASN A 73 -21.14 -11.66 9.94
N GLN A 74 -20.71 -11.56 11.20
CA GLN A 74 -20.00 -10.39 11.73
C GLN A 74 -18.47 -10.55 11.78
N LYS A 75 -17.97 -11.79 11.63
CA LYS A 75 -16.53 -12.07 11.70
C LYS A 75 -15.79 -11.58 10.46
N LEU A 76 -16.32 -11.85 9.26
CA LEU A 76 -15.69 -11.41 8.01
C LEU A 76 -15.63 -9.89 7.88
N PRO A 77 -16.69 -9.10 8.20
CA PRO A 77 -16.59 -7.65 8.23
C PRO A 77 -15.53 -7.12 9.21
N LEU A 78 -15.32 -7.79 10.36
CA LEU A 78 -14.28 -7.42 11.30
C LEU A 78 -12.87 -7.67 10.73
N ILE A 79 -12.65 -8.83 10.11
CA ILE A 79 -11.38 -9.17 9.45
C ILE A 79 -11.08 -8.16 8.33
N ASP A 80 -12.07 -7.86 7.49
CA ASP A 80 -11.94 -6.86 6.44
C ASP A 80 -11.59 -5.47 6.99
N ALA A 81 -12.26 -5.03 8.06
CA ALA A 81 -11.94 -3.77 8.71
C ALA A 81 -10.51 -3.75 9.26
N VAL A 82 -10.04 -4.84 9.89
CA VAL A 82 -8.67 -5.00 10.40
C VAL A 82 -7.64 -4.90 9.27
N GLN A 83 -7.90 -5.53 8.12
CA GLN A 83 -7.04 -5.46 6.95
C GLN A 83 -7.02 -4.07 6.32
N ARG A 84 -8.20 -3.50 6.05
CA ARG A 84 -8.33 -2.19 5.42
C ARG A 84 -7.83 -1.05 6.29
N LEU A 85 -7.90 -1.17 7.61
CA LEU A 85 -7.27 -0.23 8.56
C LEU A 85 -5.76 -0.41 8.67
N GLY A 86 -5.22 -1.48 8.08
CA GLY A 86 -3.79 -1.69 8.03
C GLY A 86 -3.20 -2.18 9.36
N VAL A 87 -3.94 -2.95 10.13
CA VAL A 87 -3.45 -3.50 11.40
C VAL A 87 -3.44 -5.04 11.42
N TYR A 88 -3.71 -5.68 10.28
CA TYR A 88 -3.75 -7.14 10.13
C TYR A 88 -2.45 -7.84 10.51
N TYR A 89 -1.30 -7.19 10.30
CA TYR A 89 0.04 -7.75 10.59
C TYR A 89 0.28 -8.05 12.09
N HIS A 90 -0.62 -7.60 12.97
CA HIS A 90 -0.61 -7.95 14.39
C HIS A 90 -1.38 -9.23 14.72
N PHE A 91 -2.20 -9.71 13.77
CA PHE A 91 -3.20 -10.74 13.99
C PHE A 91 -3.19 -11.81 12.87
N GLU A 92 -2.02 -12.06 12.27
CA GLU A 92 -1.91 -12.96 11.11
C GLU A 92 -2.41 -14.37 11.44
N GLU A 93 -2.05 -14.92 12.60
CA GLU A 93 -2.49 -16.25 13.05
C GLU A 93 -4.01 -16.29 13.30
N GLU A 94 -4.55 -15.30 14.02
CA GLU A 94 -5.97 -15.26 14.34
C GLU A 94 -6.87 -15.06 13.10
N ILE A 95 -6.37 -14.32 12.10
CA ILE A 95 -7.05 -14.15 10.82
C ILE A 95 -7.00 -15.46 10.01
N GLU A 96 -5.84 -16.10 9.92
CA GLU A 96 -5.69 -17.36 9.20
C GLU A 96 -6.59 -18.46 9.78
N ASP A 97 -6.57 -18.65 11.10
CA ASP A 97 -7.44 -19.62 11.80
C ASP A 97 -8.93 -19.34 11.53
N ALA A 98 -9.32 -18.07 11.50
CA ALA A 98 -10.70 -17.67 11.24
C ALA A 98 -11.13 -17.92 9.79
N LEU A 99 -10.23 -17.70 8.83
CA LEU A 99 -10.47 -17.92 7.42
C LEU A 99 -10.46 -19.41 7.08
N GLU A 100 -9.59 -20.21 7.69
CA GLU A 100 -9.60 -21.68 7.56
C GLU A 100 -10.92 -22.26 8.07
N ALA A 101 -11.40 -21.82 9.24
CA ALA A 101 -12.70 -22.23 9.76
C ALA A 101 -13.85 -21.83 8.82
N THR A 102 -13.78 -20.63 8.23
CA THR A 102 -14.76 -20.15 7.25
C THR A 102 -14.71 -20.98 5.97
N TYR A 103 -13.52 -21.33 5.48
CA TYR A 103 -13.32 -22.12 4.27
C TYR A 103 -13.98 -23.49 4.37
N HIS A 104 -13.90 -24.13 5.54
CA HIS A 104 -14.52 -25.43 5.80
C HIS A 104 -16.03 -25.39 6.10
N ASP A 105 -16.60 -24.20 6.32
CA ASP A 105 -18.04 -24.04 6.55
C ASP A 105 -18.82 -24.01 5.21
N ASN A 106 -19.55 -25.08 4.90
CA ASN A 106 -20.29 -25.22 3.63
C ASN A 106 -21.62 -24.44 3.57
N ASN A 107 -21.92 -23.58 4.55
CA ASN A 107 -23.19 -22.82 4.60
C ASN A 107 -23.24 -21.60 3.67
N ASP A 108 -22.90 -21.75 2.38
CA ASP A 108 -22.87 -20.62 1.44
C ASP A 108 -24.19 -20.39 0.67
N VAL A 109 -25.14 -21.32 0.80
CA VAL A 109 -26.38 -21.33 -0.01
C VAL A 109 -27.26 -20.11 0.31
N ASP A 110 -27.31 -19.67 1.57
CA ASP A 110 -28.20 -18.59 2.02
C ASP A 110 -27.52 -17.21 2.09
N ASN A 111 -26.24 -17.11 1.71
CA ASN A 111 -25.50 -15.85 1.79
C ASN A 111 -25.98 -14.85 0.73
N ASP A 112 -26.15 -13.59 1.15
CA ASP A 112 -26.42 -12.47 0.25
C ASP A 112 -25.19 -12.12 -0.61
N LEU A 113 -25.37 -11.17 -1.55
CA LEU A 113 -24.32 -10.77 -2.48
C LEU A 113 -23.09 -10.23 -1.75
N TYR A 114 -23.30 -9.38 -0.75
CA TYR A 114 -22.23 -8.80 0.06
C TYR A 114 -21.42 -9.88 0.77
N THR A 115 -22.09 -10.78 1.51
CA THR A 115 -21.44 -11.81 2.32
C THR A 115 -20.69 -12.82 1.43
N THR A 116 -21.29 -13.22 0.32
CA THR A 116 -20.67 -14.13 -0.66
C THR A 116 -19.42 -13.50 -1.26
N SER A 117 -19.52 -12.24 -1.70
CA SER A 117 -18.41 -11.51 -2.32
C SER A 117 -17.26 -11.26 -1.34
N LEU A 118 -17.60 -10.86 -0.11
CA LEU A 118 -16.62 -10.61 0.95
C LEU A 118 -15.86 -11.89 1.32
N ARG A 119 -16.61 -12.98 1.54
CA ARG A 119 -16.04 -14.30 1.83
C ARG A 119 -15.10 -14.74 0.70
N PHE A 120 -15.55 -14.64 -0.55
CA PHE A 120 -14.74 -14.99 -1.72
C PHE A 120 -13.45 -14.18 -1.79
N ARG A 121 -13.54 -12.84 -1.61
CA ARG A 121 -12.38 -11.96 -1.66
C ARG A 121 -11.36 -12.31 -0.58
N LEU A 122 -11.80 -12.36 0.68
CA LEU A 122 -10.92 -12.61 1.83
C LEU A 122 -10.23 -13.98 1.71
N LEU A 123 -10.98 -15.04 1.39
CA LEU A 123 -10.40 -16.36 1.22
C LEU A 123 -9.35 -16.40 0.09
N ARG A 124 -9.64 -15.80 -1.07
CA ARG A 124 -8.66 -15.76 -2.16
C ARG A 124 -7.45 -14.87 -1.87
N GLU A 125 -7.62 -13.81 -1.10
CA GLU A 125 -6.54 -12.91 -0.69
C GLU A 125 -5.51 -13.65 0.16
N HIS A 126 -5.96 -14.60 0.98
CA HIS A 126 -5.13 -15.49 1.80
C HIS A 126 -4.74 -16.80 1.10
N GLY A 127 -5.03 -16.94 -0.20
CA GLY A 127 -4.55 -18.07 -1.00
C GLY A 127 -5.42 -19.32 -0.97
N PHE A 128 -6.61 -19.28 -0.35
CA PHE A 128 -7.57 -20.38 -0.43
C PHE A 128 -8.16 -20.50 -1.84
N THR A 129 -8.35 -21.74 -2.29
CA THR A 129 -8.93 -22.04 -3.61
C THR A 129 -10.45 -22.07 -3.53
N VAL A 130 -11.09 -20.95 -3.83
CA VAL A 130 -12.57 -20.82 -3.85
C VAL A 130 -13.07 -20.76 -5.29
N SER A 131 -14.07 -21.55 -5.66
CA SER A 131 -14.66 -21.51 -7.02
C SER A 131 -15.40 -20.20 -7.27
N CYS A 132 -15.25 -19.61 -8.47
CA CYS A 132 -16.01 -18.43 -8.89
C CYS A 132 -17.49 -18.76 -9.21
N GLU A 133 -17.83 -20.05 -9.37
CA GLU A 133 -19.20 -20.55 -9.57
C GLU A 133 -20.13 -20.24 -8.37
N VAL A 134 -19.54 -19.84 -7.23
CA VAL A 134 -20.31 -19.31 -6.10
C VAL A 134 -21.21 -18.13 -6.48
N PHE A 135 -20.85 -17.40 -7.54
CA PHE A 135 -21.63 -16.27 -8.04
C PHE A 135 -22.76 -16.65 -9.00
N ASP A 136 -22.86 -17.93 -9.42
CA ASP A 136 -23.92 -18.39 -10.34
C ASP A 136 -25.32 -18.23 -9.73
N LYS A 137 -25.45 -18.27 -8.40
CA LYS A 137 -26.73 -17.99 -7.71
C LYS A 137 -27.24 -16.55 -7.90
N PHE A 138 -26.39 -15.64 -8.38
CA PHE A 138 -26.75 -14.25 -8.69
C PHE A 138 -26.96 -14.02 -10.19
N LYS A 139 -27.02 -15.10 -10.98
CA LYS A 139 -27.28 -15.06 -12.42
C LYS A 139 -28.68 -15.53 -12.78
N ASP A 140 -29.20 -15.03 -13.89
CA ASP A 140 -30.46 -15.45 -14.50
C ASP A 140 -30.30 -16.71 -15.37
N GLU A 141 -31.41 -17.20 -15.95
CA GLU A 141 -31.42 -18.40 -16.79
C GLU A 141 -30.62 -18.20 -18.09
N GLU A 142 -30.46 -16.95 -18.53
CA GLU A 142 -29.64 -16.55 -19.66
C GLU A 142 -28.14 -16.44 -19.32
N GLY A 143 -27.78 -16.59 -18.04
CA GLY A 143 -26.40 -16.57 -17.55
C GLY A 143 -25.85 -15.17 -17.27
N ASN A 144 -26.69 -14.13 -17.20
CA ASN A 144 -26.30 -12.77 -16.86
C ASN A 144 -26.56 -12.47 -15.39
N PHE A 145 -25.79 -11.54 -14.80
CA PHE A 145 -26.10 -11.05 -13.45
C PHE A 145 -27.51 -10.45 -13.35
N MET A 146 -28.27 -10.90 -12.35
CA MET A 146 -29.68 -10.53 -12.17
C MET A 146 -29.86 -9.02 -11.96
N SER A 147 -30.84 -8.42 -12.63
CA SER A 147 -31.17 -7.00 -12.39
C SER A 147 -31.60 -6.71 -10.94
N SER A 148 -32.11 -7.68 -10.20
CA SER A 148 -32.54 -7.53 -8.81
C SER A 148 -31.40 -7.22 -7.84
N ILE A 149 -30.16 -7.62 -8.14
CA ILE A 149 -29.00 -7.32 -7.27
C ILE A 149 -28.52 -5.88 -7.42
N THR A 150 -29.01 -5.14 -8.43
CA THR A 150 -28.56 -3.77 -8.70
C THR A 150 -28.95 -2.76 -7.62
N THR A 151 -29.94 -3.08 -6.79
CA THR A 151 -30.36 -2.24 -5.66
C THR A 151 -29.46 -2.38 -4.44
N ASP A 152 -28.70 -3.47 -4.32
CA ASP A 152 -27.74 -3.68 -3.23
C ASP A 152 -26.37 -3.09 -3.59
N VAL A 153 -26.24 -1.78 -3.42
CA VAL A 153 -25.01 -1.06 -3.76
C VAL A 153 -23.81 -1.55 -2.94
N LYS A 154 -24.01 -1.99 -1.69
CA LYS A 154 -22.93 -2.54 -0.86
C LYS A 154 -22.47 -3.89 -1.39
N GLY A 155 -23.40 -4.77 -1.74
CA GLY A 155 -23.09 -6.04 -2.40
C GLY A 155 -22.42 -5.86 -3.75
N LEU A 156 -22.87 -4.88 -4.56
CA LEU A 156 -22.22 -4.55 -5.83
C LEU A 156 -20.78 -4.06 -5.66
N LEU A 157 -20.54 -3.19 -4.66
CA LEU A 157 -19.20 -2.70 -4.35
C LEU A 157 -18.29 -3.86 -3.92
N GLU A 158 -18.80 -4.75 -3.09
CA GLU A 158 -18.03 -5.90 -2.63
C GLU A 158 -17.77 -6.91 -3.76
N LEU A 159 -18.75 -7.16 -4.64
CA LEU A 159 -18.57 -7.97 -5.85
C LEU A 159 -17.52 -7.35 -6.78
N TYR A 160 -17.55 -6.03 -6.95
CA TYR A 160 -16.55 -5.30 -7.72
C TYR A 160 -15.14 -5.54 -7.14
N GLU A 161 -14.94 -5.40 -5.83
CA GLU A 161 -13.64 -5.65 -5.21
C GLU A 161 -13.22 -7.13 -5.31
N ALA A 162 -14.15 -8.06 -5.07
CA ALA A 162 -13.93 -9.49 -5.15
C ALA A 162 -13.55 -9.96 -6.55
N SER A 163 -14.15 -9.37 -7.59
CA SER A 163 -13.88 -9.74 -8.99
C SER A 163 -12.45 -9.43 -9.45
N TYR A 164 -11.73 -8.54 -8.77
CA TYR A 164 -10.28 -8.34 -9.00
C TYR A 164 -9.40 -9.48 -8.46
N MET A 165 -9.98 -10.47 -7.77
CA MET A 165 -9.31 -11.71 -7.35
C MET A 165 -9.38 -12.82 -8.41
N ARG A 166 -9.84 -12.49 -9.63
CA ARG A 166 -9.92 -13.41 -10.76
C ARG A 166 -8.57 -13.99 -11.16
N VAL A 167 -8.60 -15.25 -11.61
CA VAL A 167 -7.49 -15.92 -12.29
C VAL A 167 -7.88 -16.26 -13.74
N HIS A 168 -6.96 -16.87 -14.49
CA HIS A 168 -7.22 -17.20 -15.90
C HIS A 168 -8.36 -18.20 -16.05
N GLY A 169 -9.28 -17.93 -16.98
CA GLY A 169 -10.42 -18.80 -17.31
C GLY A 169 -11.69 -18.53 -16.50
N GLU A 170 -11.74 -17.45 -15.71
CA GLU A 170 -12.88 -17.09 -14.87
C GLU A 170 -13.70 -15.95 -15.47
N ASP A 171 -14.31 -16.21 -16.63
CA ASP A 171 -15.06 -15.21 -17.41
C ASP A 171 -16.22 -14.58 -16.61
N ILE A 172 -16.77 -15.29 -15.62
CA ILE A 172 -17.80 -14.77 -14.72
C ILE A 172 -17.34 -13.53 -13.94
N LEU A 173 -16.06 -13.45 -13.56
CA LEU A 173 -15.53 -12.31 -12.83
C LEU A 173 -15.19 -11.13 -13.76
N ASP A 174 -14.88 -11.40 -15.03
CA ASP A 174 -14.76 -10.36 -16.06
C ASP A 174 -16.11 -9.69 -16.31
N GLU A 175 -17.16 -10.50 -16.43
CA GLU A 175 -18.54 -10.01 -16.52
C GLU A 175 -18.93 -9.24 -15.25
N ALA A 176 -18.58 -9.74 -14.06
CA ALA A 176 -18.86 -9.08 -12.79
C ALA A 176 -18.24 -7.68 -12.73
N ILE A 177 -17.00 -7.49 -13.21
CA ILE A 177 -16.34 -6.18 -13.29
C ILE A 177 -17.14 -5.24 -14.19
N SER A 178 -17.53 -5.68 -15.39
CA SER A 178 -18.30 -4.86 -16.33
C SER A 178 -19.67 -4.46 -15.75
N PHE A 179 -20.38 -5.44 -15.19
CA PHE A 179 -21.70 -5.26 -14.59
C PHE A 179 -21.64 -4.29 -13.40
N THR A 180 -20.80 -4.58 -12.41
CA THR A 180 -20.69 -3.76 -11.20
C THR A 180 -20.18 -2.36 -11.50
N THR A 181 -19.19 -2.19 -12.39
CA THR A 181 -18.69 -0.86 -12.81
C THR A 181 -19.83 0.00 -13.36
N THR A 182 -20.67 -0.57 -14.22
CA THR A 182 -21.80 0.15 -14.83
C THR A 182 -22.81 0.58 -13.76
N HIS A 183 -23.24 -0.34 -12.89
CA HIS A 183 -24.26 -0.04 -11.90
C HIS A 183 -23.77 0.84 -10.76
N LEU A 184 -22.52 0.68 -10.31
CA LEU A 184 -21.90 1.56 -9.32
C LEU A 184 -21.73 2.99 -9.86
N THR A 185 -21.35 3.15 -11.13
CA THR A 185 -21.23 4.47 -11.78
C THR A 185 -22.60 5.16 -11.86
N LEU A 186 -23.66 4.41 -12.17
CA LEU A 186 -25.03 4.95 -12.20
C LEU A 186 -25.55 5.31 -10.80
N ALA A 187 -25.21 4.52 -9.77
CA ALA A 187 -25.63 4.78 -8.40
C ALA A 187 -24.87 5.94 -7.75
N ALA A 188 -23.58 6.13 -8.08
CA ALA A 188 -22.66 7.06 -7.40
C ALA A 188 -23.22 8.48 -7.10
N PRO A 189 -23.95 9.16 -8.00
CA PRO A 189 -24.48 10.51 -7.73
C PRO A 189 -25.56 10.56 -6.64
N THR A 190 -26.16 9.42 -6.28
CA THR A 190 -27.29 9.34 -5.34
C THR A 190 -26.87 8.83 -3.96
N LEU A 191 -25.62 8.40 -3.80
CA LEU A 191 -25.14 7.80 -2.56
C LEU A 191 -24.76 8.86 -1.53
N GLU A 192 -25.08 8.56 -0.28
CA GLU A 192 -24.63 9.35 0.86
C GLU A 192 -23.22 8.94 1.29
N TYR A 193 -22.51 9.89 1.90
CA TYR A 193 -21.25 9.61 2.58
C TYR A 193 -21.52 8.72 3.82
N PRO A 194 -20.68 7.71 4.14
CA PRO A 194 -19.36 7.42 3.55
C PRO A 194 -19.36 6.47 2.34
N LEU A 195 -20.51 5.89 1.97
CA LEU A 195 -20.58 4.89 0.89
C LEU A 195 -20.24 5.50 -0.49
N SER A 196 -20.66 6.74 -0.75
CA SER A 196 -20.31 7.45 -1.98
C SER A 196 -18.80 7.58 -2.20
N GLU A 197 -18.05 7.89 -1.14
CA GLU A 197 -16.58 8.00 -1.19
C GLU A 197 -15.93 6.63 -1.42
N GLN A 198 -16.46 5.57 -0.82
CA GLN A 198 -15.97 4.21 -1.05
C GLN A 198 -16.17 3.77 -2.49
N VAL A 199 -17.36 3.99 -3.06
CA VAL A 199 -17.66 3.66 -4.46
C VAL A 199 -16.80 4.48 -5.42
N ALA A 200 -16.71 5.79 -5.23
CA ALA A 200 -15.90 6.66 -6.08
C ALA A 200 -14.42 6.27 -6.05
N HIS A 201 -13.91 5.86 -4.89
CA HIS A 201 -12.54 5.40 -4.75
C HIS A 201 -12.31 4.05 -5.42
N ALA A 202 -13.16 3.06 -5.16
CA ALA A 202 -13.05 1.72 -5.73
C ALA A 202 -13.04 1.74 -7.27
N LEU A 203 -13.92 2.55 -7.88
CA LEU A 203 -13.99 2.74 -9.34
C LEU A 203 -12.70 3.34 -9.93
N LYS A 204 -11.93 4.08 -9.13
CA LYS A 204 -10.62 4.61 -9.52
C LYS A 204 -9.49 3.61 -9.25
N GLN A 205 -9.56 2.92 -8.12
CA GLN A 205 -8.51 2.08 -7.58
C GLN A 205 -9.14 0.99 -6.70
N SER A 206 -9.17 -0.25 -7.18
CA SER A 206 -9.62 -1.39 -6.36
C SER A 206 -8.63 -1.68 -5.23
N ILE A 207 -9.15 -2.21 -4.13
CA ILE A 207 -8.38 -2.58 -2.93
C ILE A 207 -7.21 -3.48 -3.32
N ARG A 208 -7.47 -4.50 -4.16
CA ARG A 208 -6.47 -5.48 -4.60
C ARG A 208 -5.25 -4.86 -5.30
N ARG A 209 -5.43 -3.70 -5.93
CA ARG A 209 -4.39 -3.01 -6.70
C ARG A 209 -3.80 -1.80 -5.95
N GLY A 210 -4.34 -1.48 -4.77
CA GLY A 210 -3.90 -0.35 -3.95
C GLY A 210 -2.68 -0.69 -3.10
N LEU A 211 -1.94 0.33 -2.67
CA LEU A 211 -0.84 0.15 -1.72
C LEU A 211 -1.41 0.13 -0.29
N PRO A 212 -1.16 -0.91 0.53
CA PRO A 212 -1.84 -1.08 1.82
C PRO A 212 -1.83 0.14 2.73
N ARG A 213 -0.69 0.86 2.86
CA ARG A 213 -0.61 2.08 3.68
C ARG A 213 -1.39 3.27 3.12
N VAL A 214 -1.45 3.40 1.80
CA VAL A 214 -2.21 4.49 1.14
C VAL A 214 -3.70 4.25 1.33
N GLU A 215 -4.14 3.01 1.10
CA GLU A 215 -5.52 2.58 1.30
C GLU A 215 -5.94 2.73 2.77
N ALA A 216 -5.11 2.26 3.71
CA ALA A 216 -5.38 2.41 5.14
C ALA A 216 -5.51 3.87 5.58
N ARG A 217 -4.63 4.75 5.12
CA ARG A 217 -4.69 6.19 5.45
C ARG A 217 -6.01 6.81 5.04
N ARG A 218 -6.55 6.43 3.89
CA ARG A 218 -7.83 6.90 3.38
C ARG A 218 -8.99 6.25 4.14
N TYR A 219 -8.92 4.95 4.36
CA TYR A 219 -9.98 4.18 5.00
C TYR A 219 -10.20 4.54 6.48
N ILE A 220 -9.17 4.94 7.23
CA ILE A 220 -9.34 5.36 8.64
C ILE A 220 -10.42 6.45 8.81
N SER A 221 -10.45 7.45 7.91
CA SER A 221 -11.46 8.51 7.95
C SER A 221 -12.85 8.00 7.57
N ILE A 222 -12.93 7.17 6.54
CA ILE A 222 -14.18 6.54 6.09
C ILE A 222 -14.77 5.67 7.22
N TYR A 223 -13.95 4.82 7.84
CA TYR A 223 -14.34 3.91 8.89
C TYR A 223 -14.84 4.63 10.14
N GLN A 224 -14.24 5.77 10.49
CA GLN A 224 -14.72 6.61 11.59
C GLN A 224 -16.17 7.08 11.41
N ASP A 225 -16.58 7.33 10.17
CA ASP A 225 -17.90 7.88 9.86
C ASP A 225 -18.93 6.78 9.52
N ILE A 226 -18.55 5.50 9.54
CA ILE A 226 -19.49 4.39 9.51
C ILE A 226 -20.17 4.28 10.87
N GLU A 227 -21.51 4.36 10.91
CA GLU A 227 -22.28 4.37 12.16
C GLU A 227 -21.99 3.16 13.08
N SER A 228 -21.82 1.98 12.47
CA SER A 228 -21.59 0.71 13.18
C SER A 228 -20.12 0.38 13.41
N HIS A 229 -19.18 1.32 13.25
CA HIS A 229 -17.76 1.02 13.37
C HIS A 229 -17.36 0.59 14.79
N ASN A 230 -16.39 -0.31 14.86
CA ASN A 230 -15.79 -0.71 16.12
C ASN A 230 -14.83 0.40 16.62
N LYS A 231 -15.18 1.02 17.74
CA LYS A 231 -14.42 2.15 18.32
C LYS A 231 -13.03 1.75 18.79
N ALA A 232 -12.89 0.59 19.42
CA ALA A 232 -11.59 0.09 19.89
C ALA A 232 -10.65 -0.17 18.70
N LEU A 233 -11.15 -0.80 17.64
CA LEU A 233 -10.38 -1.03 16.42
C LEU A 233 -9.98 0.28 15.73
N LEU A 234 -10.88 1.29 15.66
CA LEU A 234 -10.55 2.60 15.09
C LEU A 234 -9.45 3.31 15.91
N GLU A 235 -9.57 3.32 17.24
CA GLU A 235 -8.57 3.92 18.12
C GLU A 235 -7.22 3.22 17.97
N PHE A 236 -7.23 1.89 17.96
CA PHE A 236 -6.05 1.06 17.73
C PHE A 236 -5.36 1.41 16.41
N ALA A 237 -6.12 1.43 15.31
CA ALA A 237 -5.59 1.73 13.98
C ALA A 237 -4.97 3.12 13.88
N LYS A 238 -5.57 4.13 14.54
CA LYS A 238 -5.02 5.50 14.57
C LYS A 238 -3.70 5.57 15.33
N ILE A 239 -3.62 4.91 16.49
CA ILE A 239 -2.38 4.87 17.27
C ILE A 239 -1.31 4.13 16.46
N ASP A 240 -1.59 2.91 16.00
CA ASP A 240 -0.68 2.09 15.20
C ASP A 240 -0.12 2.83 13.97
N PHE A 241 -1.00 3.46 13.19
CA PHE A 241 -0.61 4.20 11.99
C PHE A 241 0.37 5.33 12.32
N ASN A 242 0.15 6.06 13.41
CA ASN A 242 1.04 7.13 13.86
C ASN A 242 2.37 6.59 14.39
N LEU A 243 2.37 5.45 15.10
CA LEU A 243 3.60 4.81 15.58
C LEU A 243 4.48 4.34 14.41
N LEU A 244 3.87 3.71 13.41
CA LEU A 244 4.57 3.31 12.19
C LEU A 244 5.05 4.51 11.40
N GLN A 245 4.25 5.58 11.29
CA GLN A 245 4.68 6.79 10.61
C GLN A 245 5.91 7.43 11.29
N LEU A 246 5.99 7.40 12.63
CA LEU A 246 7.16 7.86 13.35
C LEU A 246 8.39 6.99 13.03
N LEU A 247 8.25 5.66 13.00
CA LEU A 247 9.31 4.76 12.57
C LEU A 247 9.77 5.09 11.15
N HIS A 248 8.83 5.24 10.21
CA HIS A 248 9.14 5.55 8.81
C HIS A 248 9.82 6.90 8.65
N ARG A 249 9.45 7.91 9.45
CA ARG A 249 10.14 9.21 9.49
C ARG A 249 11.57 9.10 10.03
N LYS A 250 11.81 8.26 11.04
CA LYS A 250 13.17 7.98 11.55
C LYS A 250 14.03 7.32 10.46
N GLU A 251 13.49 6.31 9.78
CA GLU A 251 14.15 5.65 8.65
C GLU A 251 14.47 6.65 7.53
N LEU A 252 13.49 7.46 7.12
CA LEU A 252 13.65 8.44 6.05
C LEU A 252 14.68 9.51 6.42
N SER A 253 14.74 9.96 7.68
CA SER A 253 15.79 10.88 8.15
C SER A 253 17.19 10.29 8.05
N GLU A 254 17.38 9.03 8.43
CA GLU A 254 18.65 8.33 8.24
C GLU A 254 19.04 8.24 6.76
N ILE A 255 18.08 7.94 5.89
CA ILE A 255 18.30 7.81 4.45
C ILE A 255 18.62 9.18 3.83
N CYS A 256 17.87 10.22 4.17
CA CYS A 256 18.11 11.56 3.64
C CYS A 256 19.48 12.12 4.08
N ARG A 257 19.92 11.83 5.32
CA ARG A 257 21.29 12.17 5.76
C ARG A 257 22.34 11.43 4.94
N TRP A 258 22.18 10.11 4.78
CA TRP A 258 23.06 9.31 3.93
C TRP A 258 23.13 9.84 2.50
N TRP A 259 21.99 10.20 1.89
CA TRP A 259 21.92 10.74 0.55
C TRP A 259 22.59 12.11 0.43
N LYS A 260 22.39 12.97 1.43
CA LYS A 260 23.02 14.30 1.50
C LYS A 260 24.54 14.20 1.63
N ASP A 261 25.05 13.24 2.41
CA ASP A 261 26.50 13.01 2.57
C ASP A 261 27.17 12.57 1.26
N LEU A 262 26.44 11.89 0.36
CA LEU A 262 26.94 11.53 -0.97
C LEU A 262 27.07 12.75 -1.89
N ASP A 263 26.25 13.78 -1.70
CA ASP A 263 26.26 15.06 -2.44
C ASP A 263 26.10 14.86 -3.97
N PHE A 264 25.32 13.85 -4.38
CA PHE A 264 25.10 13.54 -5.81
C PHE A 264 24.32 14.63 -6.55
N THR A 265 23.49 15.41 -5.86
CA THR A 265 22.84 16.59 -6.46
C THR A 265 23.84 17.59 -7.04
N LYS A 266 25.07 17.66 -6.49
CA LYS A 266 26.17 18.47 -7.04
C LYS A 266 27.14 17.68 -7.91
N LYS A 267 27.49 16.46 -7.50
CA LYS A 267 28.49 15.63 -8.20
C LYS A 267 27.95 15.01 -9.49
N LEU A 268 26.66 14.71 -9.52
CA LEU A 268 25.94 14.05 -10.62
C LEU A 268 24.64 14.83 -10.93
N PRO A 269 24.73 16.11 -11.33
CA PRO A 269 23.56 16.98 -11.48
C PRO A 269 22.65 16.60 -12.66
N PHE A 270 23.06 15.62 -13.48
CA PHE A 270 22.27 15.09 -14.58
C PHE A 270 21.26 14.03 -14.11
N ALA A 271 21.42 13.48 -12.91
CA ALA A 271 20.59 12.38 -12.41
C ALA A 271 19.44 12.90 -11.54
N ARG A 272 18.35 12.13 -11.49
CA ARG A 272 17.15 12.44 -10.70
C ARG A 272 17.44 12.41 -9.21
N ASP A 273 17.05 13.46 -8.50
CA ASP A 273 17.07 13.52 -7.04
C ASP A 273 15.71 13.08 -6.48
N ARG A 274 15.57 11.78 -6.19
CA ARG A 274 14.27 11.14 -5.86
C ARG A 274 14.35 10.13 -4.70
N VAL A 275 15.22 10.38 -3.73
CA VAL A 275 15.43 9.44 -2.61
C VAL A 275 14.17 9.23 -1.75
N VAL A 276 13.35 10.27 -1.60
CA VAL A 276 12.09 10.22 -0.83
C VAL A 276 11.05 9.38 -1.56
N GLU A 277 10.94 9.53 -2.88
CA GLU A 277 10.06 8.74 -3.73
C GLU A 277 10.51 7.27 -3.74
N GLY A 278 11.81 7.01 -3.81
CA GLY A 278 12.37 5.65 -3.69
C GLY A 278 12.06 5.00 -2.33
N TYR A 279 12.06 5.78 -1.25
CA TYR A 279 11.61 5.30 0.06
C TYR A 279 10.11 5.00 0.08
N PHE A 280 9.29 5.90 -0.49
CA PHE A 280 7.84 5.67 -0.61
C PHE A 280 7.52 4.37 -1.37
N TRP A 281 8.26 4.07 -2.44
CA TRP A 281 8.12 2.82 -3.18
C TRP A 281 8.35 1.60 -2.28
N ILE A 282 9.45 1.56 -1.53
CA ILE A 282 9.73 0.39 -0.70
C ILE A 282 8.78 0.25 0.49
N MET A 283 8.34 1.37 1.06
CA MET A 283 7.32 1.37 2.11
C MET A 283 5.99 0.79 1.59
N GLY A 284 5.71 0.93 0.29
CA GLY A 284 4.59 0.27 -0.37
C GLY A 284 4.74 -1.25 -0.52
N VAL A 285 5.96 -1.79 -0.51
CA VAL A 285 6.22 -3.24 -0.61
C VAL A 285 6.05 -3.94 0.74
N TYR A 286 6.60 -3.35 1.80
CA TYR A 286 6.45 -3.83 3.19
C TYR A 286 6.58 -2.65 4.16
N PHE A 287 5.55 -2.41 4.97
CA PHE A 287 5.45 -1.27 5.87
C PHE A 287 5.68 -1.65 7.35
N GLU A 288 5.65 -2.94 7.66
CA GLU A 288 5.67 -3.52 8.98
C GLU A 288 7.03 -3.27 9.68
N PRO A 289 7.07 -3.14 11.01
CA PRO A 289 8.26 -2.68 11.72
C PRO A 289 9.45 -3.64 11.59
N GLN A 290 9.21 -4.95 11.51
CA GLN A 290 10.25 -5.98 11.36
C GLN A 290 11.09 -5.81 10.08
N TYR A 291 10.55 -5.15 9.05
CA TYR A 291 11.24 -4.91 7.79
C TYR A 291 11.99 -3.58 7.72
N SER A 292 12.16 -2.88 8.86
CA SER A 292 12.84 -1.58 8.92
C SER A 292 14.23 -1.57 8.26
N LEU A 293 15.06 -2.56 8.59
CA LEU A 293 16.39 -2.69 7.99
C LEU A 293 16.30 -2.93 6.48
N GLY A 294 15.37 -3.79 6.05
CA GLY A 294 15.11 -4.09 4.65
C GLY A 294 14.74 -2.83 3.85
N ARG A 295 13.81 -2.01 4.38
CA ARG A 295 13.40 -0.74 3.74
C ARG A 295 14.58 0.20 3.58
N LYS A 296 15.40 0.37 4.63
CA LYS A 296 16.58 1.23 4.59
C LYS A 296 17.59 0.75 3.55
N MET A 297 17.88 -0.53 3.49
CA MET A 297 18.82 -1.10 2.51
C MET A 297 18.29 -0.96 1.09
N MET A 298 17.04 -1.37 0.85
CA MET A 298 16.48 -1.37 -0.50
C MET A 298 16.27 0.04 -1.03
N THR A 299 15.94 1.03 -0.19
CA THR A 299 15.89 2.44 -0.63
C THR A 299 17.24 2.89 -1.17
N LYS A 300 18.34 2.53 -0.51
CA LYS A 300 19.69 2.86 -0.99
C LYS A 300 19.99 2.17 -2.32
N VAL A 301 19.58 0.90 -2.47
CA VAL A 301 19.72 0.17 -3.74
C VAL A 301 18.93 0.86 -4.86
N ILE A 302 17.67 1.20 -4.63
CA ILE A 302 16.80 1.91 -5.59
C ILE A 302 17.44 3.26 -5.98
N ALA A 303 17.90 4.04 -5.00
CA ALA A 303 18.54 5.32 -5.25
C ALA A 303 19.81 5.17 -6.11
N MET A 304 20.68 4.22 -5.79
CA MET A 304 21.88 3.94 -6.59
C MET A 304 21.55 3.42 -8.00
N ALA A 305 20.56 2.54 -8.12
CA ALA A 305 20.10 2.02 -9.41
C ALA A 305 19.56 3.14 -10.30
N SER A 306 18.79 4.09 -9.75
CA SER A 306 18.30 5.27 -10.47
C SER A 306 19.44 6.13 -11.02
N ILE A 307 20.53 6.30 -10.28
CA ILE A 307 21.72 7.02 -10.77
C ILE A 307 22.36 6.28 -11.96
N VAL A 308 22.46 4.95 -11.88
CA VAL A 308 23.01 4.13 -12.96
C VAL A 308 22.11 4.22 -14.20
N ASP A 309 20.79 4.10 -14.02
CA ASP A 309 19.78 4.26 -15.06
C ASP A 309 19.93 5.61 -15.80
N ASP A 310 19.95 6.72 -15.05
CA ASP A 310 20.15 8.06 -15.61
C ASP A 310 21.50 8.22 -16.33
N THR A 311 22.51 7.50 -15.85
CA THR A 311 23.83 7.51 -16.50
C THR A 311 23.76 6.87 -17.88
N TYR A 312 23.10 5.72 -18.02
CA TYR A 312 22.98 5.04 -19.31
C TYR A 312 22.01 5.74 -20.27
N ASP A 313 20.87 6.19 -19.76
CA ASP A 313 19.81 6.76 -20.60
C ASP A 313 20.11 8.19 -21.05
N SER A 314 20.75 8.97 -20.19
CA SER A 314 20.73 10.42 -20.29
C SER A 314 22.08 11.10 -20.08
N TYR A 315 23.21 10.37 -20.07
CA TYR A 315 24.52 11.00 -19.84
C TYR A 315 25.74 10.31 -20.49
N ALA A 316 25.77 8.99 -20.54
CA ALA A 316 26.88 8.22 -21.07
C ALA A 316 27.03 8.42 -22.58
N THR A 317 28.27 8.28 -23.05
CA THR A 317 28.62 8.27 -24.48
C THR A 317 28.99 6.85 -24.89
N TYR A 318 28.73 6.51 -26.15
CA TYR A 318 29.06 5.19 -26.74
C TYR A 318 30.54 4.81 -26.59
#